data_AF-A0A0C9R8I9-F1
#
_entry.id   AF-A0A0C9R8I9-F1
#
_cell.length_a   1.000
_cell.length_b   1.000
_cell.length_c   1.000
_cell.angle_alpha   90.00
_cell.angle_beta   90.00
_cell.angle_gamma   90.00
#
_symmetry.space_group_name_H-M   'P 1'
#
loop_
_entity.id
_entity.type
_entity.pdbx_description
1 polymer ?
#
loop_
_entity_poly.entity_id
_entity_poly.type
_entity_poly.pdbx_seq_one_letter_code
_entity_poly.pdbx_strand_id
1 'polypeptide(L)'
;MALVSGTVFLWLFWPSFNAAALQGNDQQRAIINTLLAIAASCVVSFAVSALVSEESKFNMVHVQNSTLAGGVAIGTASNMMCEPIGALLIGSSAGAISVLGYKYLTPMIQNRLRIHDTCGVHNLHGMPGVLAGVFGALMAGMATEVSYKESLYQVFPARAPSTGDESAELRVYSGIHAGHDRTAGQQAGYQLLALGITLGNAIVSGVITGMILRTDICGTVPEASKFDDALHFELEDDVEQDLPMKIPEGNSSRIVEQISMSHI
;
A
#
# COMPACT_ATOMS: atom_id res chain seq x y z
N MET A 1 -16.45 14.06 3.32
CA MET A 1 -17.15 13.10 2.43
C MET A 1 -16.25 12.61 1.29
N ALA A 2 -15.50 13.50 0.61
CA ALA A 2 -14.62 13.14 -0.52
C ALA A 2 -13.56 12.07 -0.25
N LEU A 3 -12.89 12.08 0.92
CA LEU A 3 -11.84 11.10 1.26
C LEU A 3 -12.36 9.65 1.37
N VAL A 4 -13.56 9.48 1.93
CA VAL A 4 -14.21 8.16 2.04
C VAL A 4 -14.63 7.66 0.66
N SER A 5 -15.15 8.55 -0.20
CA SER A 5 -15.42 8.21 -1.60
C SER A 5 -14.16 7.71 -2.30
N GLY A 6 -13.04 8.43 -2.18
CA GLY A 6 -11.75 8.00 -2.75
C GLY A 6 -11.31 6.62 -2.25
N THR A 7 -11.44 6.36 -0.94
CA THR A 7 -11.16 5.05 -0.34
C THR A 7 -12.00 3.94 -0.96
N VAL A 8 -13.32 4.17 -1.11
CA VAL A 8 -14.24 3.16 -1.67
C VAL A 8 -13.91 2.88 -3.13
N PHE A 9 -13.61 3.91 -3.93
CA PHE A 9 -13.19 3.73 -5.33
C PHE A 9 -11.90 2.90 -5.43
N LEU A 10 -10.89 3.22 -4.62
CA LEU A 10 -9.64 2.44 -4.58
C LEU A 10 -9.91 1.00 -4.15
N TRP A 11 -10.70 0.80 -3.10
CA TRP A 11 -11.02 -0.53 -2.58
C TRP A 11 -11.73 -1.39 -3.62
N LEU A 12 -12.74 -0.84 -4.31
CA LEU A 12 -13.53 -1.55 -5.31
C LEU A 12 -12.72 -1.90 -6.56
N PHE A 13 -11.82 -1.02 -7.00
CA PHE A 13 -11.06 -1.22 -8.24
C PHE A 13 -9.67 -1.82 -8.05
N TRP A 14 -9.22 -2.06 -6.81
CA TRP A 14 -7.94 -2.71 -6.53
C TRP A 14 -7.79 -4.10 -7.18
N PRO A 15 -8.81 -4.98 -7.19
CA PRO A 15 -8.72 -6.25 -7.90
C PRO A 15 -8.42 -6.08 -9.39
N SER A 16 -9.02 -5.07 -10.03
CA SER A 16 -8.72 -4.73 -11.43
C SER A 16 -7.30 -4.19 -11.58
N PHE A 17 -6.83 -3.37 -10.64
CA PHE A 17 -5.46 -2.84 -10.65
C PHE A 17 -4.41 -3.96 -10.63
N ASN A 18 -4.55 -4.93 -9.72
CA ASN A 18 -3.61 -6.07 -9.65
C ASN A 18 -3.77 -7.05 -10.82
N ALA A 19 -4.92 -7.07 -11.49
CA ALA A 19 -5.23 -8.00 -12.58
C ALA A 19 -5.05 -7.41 -13.99
N ALA A 20 -4.78 -6.11 -14.11
CA ALA A 20 -4.83 -5.38 -15.38
C ALA A 20 -3.90 -5.93 -16.47
N ALA A 21 -2.69 -6.35 -16.09
CA ALA A 21 -1.68 -6.86 -17.02
C ALA A 21 -1.73 -8.40 -17.20
N LEU A 22 -2.71 -9.07 -16.60
CA LEU A 22 -2.83 -10.52 -16.60
C LEU A 22 -3.95 -10.99 -17.52
N GLN A 23 -3.90 -12.25 -17.93
CA GLN A 23 -4.91 -12.86 -18.81
C GLN A 23 -5.32 -14.25 -18.30
N GLY A 24 -6.50 -14.71 -18.74
CA GLY A 24 -7.00 -16.04 -18.44
C GLY A 24 -7.11 -16.34 -16.94
N ASN A 25 -6.65 -17.53 -16.53
CA ASN A 25 -6.76 -18.00 -15.15
C ASN A 25 -5.95 -17.15 -14.16
N ASP A 26 -4.85 -16.54 -14.60
CA ASP A 26 -4.01 -15.68 -13.76
C ASP A 26 -4.73 -14.39 -13.38
N GLN A 27 -5.46 -13.82 -14.33
CA GLN A 27 -6.29 -12.63 -14.11
C GLN A 27 -7.40 -12.91 -13.08
N GLN A 28 -8.12 -14.02 -13.25
CA GLN A 28 -9.18 -14.41 -12.33
C GLN A 28 -8.64 -14.67 -10.91
N ARG A 29 -7.50 -15.35 -10.81
CA ARG A 29 -6.83 -15.61 -9.54
C ARG A 29 -6.37 -14.31 -8.86
N ALA A 30 -5.81 -13.37 -9.63
CA ALA A 30 -5.43 -12.05 -9.12
C ALA A 30 -6.62 -11.26 -8.58
N ILE A 31 -7.77 -11.30 -9.25
CA ILE A 31 -9.01 -10.67 -8.76
C ILE A 31 -9.43 -11.28 -7.43
N ILE A 32 -9.51 -12.61 -7.35
CA ILE A 32 -9.99 -13.32 -6.15
C ILE A 32 -9.03 -13.11 -4.97
N ASN A 33 -7.72 -13.31 -5.17
CA ASN A 33 -6.72 -13.12 -4.12
C ASN A 33 -6.71 -11.67 -3.62
N THR A 34 -6.84 -10.71 -4.53
CA THR A 34 -6.88 -9.29 -4.14
C THR A 34 -8.13 -8.97 -3.34
N LEU A 35 -9.30 -9.47 -3.74
CA LEU A 35 -10.55 -9.28 -3.01
C LEU A 35 -10.48 -9.87 -1.59
N LEU A 36 -9.96 -11.09 -1.46
CA LEU A 36 -9.78 -11.73 -0.15
C LEU A 36 -8.82 -10.94 0.74
N ALA A 37 -7.66 -10.52 0.20
CA ALA A 37 -6.67 -9.78 0.96
C ALA A 37 -7.18 -8.41 1.40
N ILE A 38 -7.83 -7.65 0.51
CA ILE A 38 -8.34 -6.31 0.83
C ILE A 38 -9.57 -6.33 1.74
N ALA A 39 -10.37 -7.41 1.70
CA ALA A 39 -11.43 -7.65 2.68
C ALA A 39 -10.86 -8.00 4.07
N ALA A 40 -9.84 -8.85 4.13
CA ALA A 40 -9.16 -9.17 5.38
C ALA A 40 -8.47 -7.94 6.00
N SER A 41 -7.76 -7.14 5.22
CA SER A 41 -7.17 -5.89 5.72
C SER A 41 -8.23 -4.91 6.19
N CYS A 42 -9.39 -4.86 5.55
CA CYS A 42 -10.51 -4.02 6.00
C CYS A 42 -10.96 -4.41 7.42
N VAL A 43 -11.34 -5.68 7.62
CA VAL A 43 -11.80 -6.18 8.94
C VAL A 43 -10.75 -5.97 10.02
N VAL A 44 -9.50 -6.35 9.75
CA VAL A 44 -8.41 -6.21 10.73
C VAL A 44 -8.07 -4.75 11.00
N SER A 45 -8.15 -3.86 10.02
CA SER A 45 -7.92 -2.43 10.25
C SER A 45 -8.96 -1.83 11.18
N PHE A 46 -10.24 -2.18 11.05
CA PHE A 46 -11.26 -1.76 12.00
C PHE A 46 -10.99 -2.32 13.40
N ALA A 47 -10.71 -3.62 13.49
CA ALA A 47 -10.46 -4.29 14.78
C ALA A 47 -9.25 -3.68 15.51
N VAL A 48 -8.11 -3.58 14.83
CA VAL A 48 -6.89 -2.99 15.40
C VAL A 48 -7.07 -1.51 15.67
N SER A 49 -7.79 -0.77 14.81
CA SER A 49 -8.08 0.64 15.10
C SER A 49 -8.89 0.82 16.36
N ALA A 50 -9.89 -0.02 16.64
CA ALA A 50 -10.62 0.05 17.91
C ALA A 50 -9.69 -0.29 19.09
N LEU A 51 -8.85 -1.31 18.96
CA LEU A 51 -7.96 -1.75 20.04
C LEU A 51 -6.89 -0.71 20.43
N VAL A 52 -6.41 0.10 19.48
CA VAL A 52 -5.29 1.04 19.72
C VAL A 52 -5.73 2.51 19.86
N SER A 53 -7.02 2.79 19.64
CA SER A 53 -7.61 4.11 19.82
C SER A 53 -8.19 4.28 21.22
N GLU A 54 -8.31 5.53 21.63
CA GLU A 54 -8.96 5.89 22.89
C GLU A 54 -10.45 5.53 22.86
N GLU A 55 -10.96 5.05 24.00
CA GLU A 55 -12.37 4.65 24.17
C GLU A 55 -12.89 3.63 23.14
N SER A 56 -11.99 2.86 22.53
CA SER A 56 -12.31 1.89 21.47
C SER A 56 -12.99 2.50 20.24
N LYS A 57 -12.78 3.79 19.98
CA LYS A 57 -13.34 4.50 18.82
C LYS A 57 -12.53 4.26 17.55
N PHE A 58 -13.18 4.18 16.40
CA PHE A 58 -12.47 4.08 15.12
C PHE A 58 -11.84 5.42 14.74
N ASN A 59 -10.58 5.39 14.29
CA ASN A 59 -9.91 6.56 13.72
C ASN A 59 -10.10 6.53 12.20
N MET A 60 -10.65 7.62 11.64
CA MET A 60 -10.95 7.67 10.20
C MET A 60 -9.71 7.65 9.31
N VAL A 61 -8.54 8.09 9.78
CA VAL A 61 -7.27 7.95 9.03
C VAL A 61 -6.91 6.48 8.88
N HIS A 62 -7.09 5.67 9.92
CA HIS A 62 -6.87 4.22 9.84
C HIS A 62 -7.85 3.57 8.86
N VAL A 63 -9.13 3.94 8.92
CA VAL A 63 -10.18 3.36 8.06
C VAL A 63 -9.98 3.74 6.59
N GLN A 64 -9.64 4.99 6.30
CA GLN A 64 -9.46 5.46 4.93
C GLN A 64 -8.22 4.87 4.25
N ASN A 65 -7.17 4.57 5.02
CA ASN A 65 -5.91 4.11 4.45
C ASN A 65 -5.69 2.61 4.69
N SER A 66 -5.62 2.16 5.93
CA SER A 66 -5.20 0.78 6.26
C SER A 66 -6.13 -0.30 5.72
N THR A 67 -7.41 0.02 5.46
CA THR A 67 -8.34 -0.93 4.83
C THR A 67 -7.89 -1.36 3.43
N LEU A 68 -7.06 -0.54 2.77
CA LEU A 68 -6.50 -0.76 1.43
C LEU A 68 -5.18 -1.55 1.45
N ALA A 69 -4.53 -1.67 2.62
CA ALA A 69 -3.17 -2.22 2.74
C ALA A 69 -3.05 -3.68 2.24
N GLY A 70 -4.12 -4.47 2.34
CA GLY A 70 -4.15 -5.84 1.82
C GLY A 70 -4.03 -5.89 0.29
N GLY A 71 -4.58 -4.91 -0.42
CA GLY A 71 -4.46 -4.78 -1.88
C GLY A 71 -3.02 -4.50 -2.32
N VAL A 72 -2.26 -3.73 -1.53
CA VAL A 72 -0.81 -3.52 -1.72
C VAL A 72 -0.05 -4.82 -1.42
N ALA A 73 -0.29 -5.42 -0.24
CA ALA A 73 0.49 -6.55 0.26
C ALA A 73 0.36 -7.83 -0.57
N ILE A 74 -0.78 -8.04 -1.22
CA ILE A 74 -0.97 -9.18 -2.13
C ILE A 74 -0.40 -8.92 -3.53
N GLY A 75 -0.08 -7.68 -3.90
CA GLY A 75 0.18 -7.26 -5.28
C GLY A 75 1.14 -8.18 -6.06
N THR A 76 2.35 -8.40 -5.51
CA THR A 76 3.37 -9.27 -6.13
C THR A 76 2.91 -10.71 -6.30
N ALA A 77 2.12 -11.23 -5.36
CA ALA A 77 1.66 -12.62 -5.33
C ALA A 77 0.21 -12.77 -5.80
N SER A 78 -0.40 -11.74 -6.37
CA SER A 78 -1.83 -11.72 -6.68
C SER A 78 -2.21 -12.83 -7.66
N ASN A 79 -1.39 -13.09 -8.68
CA ASN A 79 -1.56 -14.21 -9.60
C ASN A 79 -0.85 -15.49 -9.16
N MET A 80 -0.30 -15.58 -7.96
CA MET A 80 0.33 -16.82 -7.48
C MET A 80 -0.71 -17.70 -6.77
N MET A 81 -0.46 -19.02 -6.73
CA MET A 81 -1.31 -19.99 -6.02
C MET A 81 -1.01 -19.93 -4.51
N CYS A 82 -1.43 -18.84 -3.86
CA CYS A 82 -1.27 -18.65 -2.41
C CYS A 82 -2.38 -19.30 -1.56
N GLU A 83 -3.33 -19.97 -2.20
CA GLU A 83 -4.60 -20.42 -1.60
C GLU A 83 -5.42 -19.25 -1.00
N PRO A 84 -6.73 -19.44 -0.74
CA PRO A 84 -7.54 -18.40 -0.10
C PRO A 84 -6.99 -17.97 1.27
N ILE A 85 -6.43 -18.92 2.02
CA ILE A 85 -5.87 -18.66 3.36
C ILE A 85 -4.64 -17.74 3.28
N GLY A 86 -3.76 -17.89 2.29
CA GLY A 86 -2.59 -17.03 2.14
C GLY A 86 -2.98 -15.59 1.84
N ALA A 87 -3.98 -15.37 0.99
CA ALA A 87 -4.52 -14.04 0.71
C ALA A 87 -5.14 -13.38 1.97
N LEU A 88 -5.90 -14.13 2.76
CA LEU A 88 -6.48 -13.63 4.01
C LEU A 88 -5.40 -13.29 5.06
N LEU A 89 -4.37 -14.13 5.19
CA LEU A 89 -3.28 -13.92 6.15
C LEU A 89 -2.43 -12.70 5.79
N ILE A 90 -2.06 -12.53 4.51
CA ILE A 90 -1.26 -11.38 4.10
C ILE A 90 -2.06 -10.07 4.22
N GLY A 91 -3.34 -10.10 3.87
CA GLY A 91 -4.25 -8.97 4.03
C GLY A 91 -4.44 -8.56 5.49
N SER A 92 -4.70 -9.54 6.37
CA SER A 92 -4.80 -9.33 7.82
C SER A 92 -3.54 -8.71 8.39
N SER A 93 -2.38 -9.28 8.07
CA SER A 93 -1.08 -8.79 8.53
C SER A 93 -0.82 -7.35 8.07
N ALA A 94 -1.12 -7.04 6.80
CA ALA A 94 -0.94 -5.72 6.23
C ALA A 94 -1.85 -4.66 6.89
N GLY A 95 -3.12 -4.99 7.11
CA GLY A 95 -4.05 -4.10 7.82
C GLY A 95 -3.57 -3.75 9.22
N ALA A 96 -3.12 -4.76 9.99
CA ALA A 96 -2.57 -4.55 11.32
C ALA A 96 -1.30 -3.69 11.29
N ILE A 97 -0.32 -4.03 10.44
CA ILE A 97 0.94 -3.28 10.30
C ILE A 97 0.67 -1.84 9.91
N SER A 98 -0.25 -1.59 8.97
CA SER A 98 -0.61 -0.24 8.53
C SER A 98 -1.20 0.58 9.68
N VAL A 99 -2.18 0.04 10.43
CA VAL A 99 -2.77 0.75 11.58
C VAL A 99 -1.73 1.06 12.67
N LEU A 100 -0.90 0.09 13.02
CA LEU A 100 0.18 0.30 13.99
C LEU A 100 1.21 1.32 13.48
N GLY A 101 1.45 1.34 12.17
CA GLY A 101 2.26 2.34 11.49
C GLY A 101 1.73 3.76 11.67
N TYR A 102 0.43 3.98 11.40
CA TYR A 102 -0.21 5.27 11.64
C TYR A 102 -0.17 5.67 13.12
N LYS A 103 -0.52 4.75 14.03
CA LYS A 103 -0.65 5.07 15.46
C LYS A 103 0.70 5.33 16.14
N TYR A 104 1.74 4.56 15.81
CA TYR A 104 3.00 4.56 16.57
C TYR A 104 4.22 4.92 15.73
N LEU A 105 4.32 4.40 14.50
CA LEU A 105 5.52 4.58 13.68
C LEU A 105 5.61 6.00 13.11
N THR A 106 4.51 6.54 12.60
CA THR A 106 4.46 7.88 11.99
C THR A 106 4.86 8.97 12.98
N PRO A 107 4.28 9.03 14.21
CA PRO A 107 4.73 9.99 15.21
C PRO A 107 6.20 9.80 15.61
N MET A 108 6.69 8.55 15.66
CA MET A 108 8.08 8.26 16.00
C MET A 108 9.04 8.77 14.92
N ILE A 109 8.78 8.46 13.65
CA ILE A 109 9.57 8.92 12.50
C ILE A 109 9.57 10.44 12.42
N GLN A 110 8.41 11.08 12.58
CA GLN A 110 8.31 12.54 12.58
C GLN A 110 9.13 13.16 13.71
N ASN A 111 8.98 12.69 14.95
CA ASN A 111 9.63 13.31 16.11
C ASN A 111 11.13 13.03 16.19
N ARG A 112 11.59 11.86 15.71
CA ARG A 112 12.98 11.41 15.85
C ARG A 112 13.82 11.63 14.60
N LEU A 113 13.23 11.48 13.42
CA LEU A 113 13.92 11.60 12.14
C LEU A 113 13.54 12.87 11.36
N ARG A 114 12.53 13.63 11.83
CA ARG A 114 12.02 14.84 11.16
C ARG A 114 11.56 14.58 9.73
N ILE A 115 11.02 13.40 9.48
CA ILE A 115 10.43 13.03 8.19
C ILE A 115 8.92 13.17 8.35
N HIS A 116 8.34 14.12 7.62
CA HIS A 116 6.90 14.35 7.57
C HIS A 116 6.29 13.54 6.42
N ASP A 117 5.32 12.69 6.76
CA ASP A 117 4.55 11.87 5.82
C ASP A 117 3.07 12.23 5.94
N THR A 118 2.64 13.25 5.20
CA THR A 118 1.31 13.87 5.30
C THR A 118 0.16 12.86 5.23
N CYS A 119 0.25 11.90 4.31
CA CYS A 119 -0.80 10.89 4.12
C CYS A 119 -0.47 9.54 4.79
N GLY A 120 0.70 9.41 5.41
CA GLY A 120 1.20 8.14 5.92
C GLY A 120 1.42 7.11 4.80
N VAL A 121 1.90 7.52 3.63
CA VAL A 121 2.15 6.62 2.48
C VAL A 121 3.16 5.52 2.84
N HIS A 122 4.02 5.75 3.83
CA HIS A 122 4.88 4.70 4.36
C HIS A 122 4.08 3.55 4.99
N ASN A 123 2.98 3.85 5.68
CA ASN A 123 2.17 2.85 6.38
C ASN A 123 1.26 2.07 5.42
N LEU A 124 0.74 2.75 4.40
CA LEU A 124 -0.13 2.13 3.40
C LEU A 124 0.64 1.44 2.26
N HIS A 125 1.66 2.10 1.71
CA HIS A 125 2.38 1.60 0.54
C HIS A 125 3.76 1.04 0.89
N GLY A 126 4.53 1.76 1.70
CA GLY A 126 5.91 1.39 2.02
C GLY A 126 6.04 0.03 2.71
N MET A 127 5.54 -0.09 3.93
CA MET A 127 5.63 -1.33 4.71
C MET A 127 4.84 -2.49 4.06
N PRO A 128 3.59 -2.30 3.61
CA PRO A 128 2.86 -3.37 2.92
C PRO A 128 3.50 -3.77 1.58
N GLY A 129 4.18 -2.85 0.89
CA GLY A 129 4.93 -3.15 -0.34
C GLY A 129 6.18 -3.99 -0.09
N VAL A 130 6.92 -3.73 1.00
CA VAL A 130 8.03 -4.60 1.44
C VAL A 130 7.49 -5.98 1.80
N LEU A 131 6.37 -6.04 2.54
CA LEU A 131 5.69 -7.29 2.87
C LEU A 131 5.27 -8.05 1.59
N ALA A 132 4.78 -7.36 0.56
CA ALA A 132 4.44 -7.95 -0.73
C ALA A 132 5.66 -8.59 -1.42
N GLY A 133 6.81 -7.91 -1.42
CA GLY A 133 8.04 -8.44 -2.02
C GLY A 133 8.54 -9.70 -1.31
N VAL A 134 8.51 -9.70 0.03
CA VAL A 134 8.88 -10.88 0.84
C VAL A 134 7.91 -12.03 0.61
N PHE A 135 6.60 -11.76 0.61
CA PHE A 135 5.57 -12.77 0.37
C PHE A 135 5.66 -13.33 -1.06
N GLY A 136 5.91 -12.49 -2.07
CA GLY A 136 6.15 -12.91 -3.44
C GLY A 136 7.39 -13.79 -3.60
N ALA A 137 8.46 -13.51 -2.86
CA ALA A 137 9.63 -14.38 -2.81
C ALA A 137 9.33 -15.75 -2.18
N LEU A 138 8.59 -15.76 -1.06
CA LEU A 138 8.12 -17.00 -0.43
C LEU A 138 7.29 -17.83 -1.41
N MET A 139 6.30 -17.22 -2.06
CA MET A 139 5.43 -17.90 -3.02
C MET A 139 6.19 -18.43 -4.24
N ALA A 140 7.17 -17.67 -4.75
CA ALA A 140 8.05 -18.13 -5.83
C ALA A 140 8.92 -19.33 -5.42
N GLY A 141 9.39 -19.35 -4.17
CA GLY A 141 10.18 -20.45 -3.61
C GLY A 141 9.36 -21.72 -3.35
N MET A 142 8.07 -21.58 -3.03
CA MET A 142 7.15 -22.70 -2.80
C MET A 142 6.52 -23.25 -4.09
N ALA A 143 6.61 -22.51 -5.20
CA ALA A 143 5.98 -22.92 -6.46
C ALA A 143 6.67 -24.15 -7.08
N THR A 144 5.89 -25.19 -7.34
CA THR A 144 6.36 -26.47 -7.92
C THR A 144 5.57 -26.82 -9.18
N GLU A 145 6.14 -27.64 -10.05
CA GLU A 145 5.44 -28.18 -11.23
C GLU A 145 4.24 -29.04 -10.85
N VAL A 146 4.25 -29.66 -9.66
CA VAL A 146 3.12 -30.47 -9.17
C VAL A 146 1.88 -29.60 -8.95
N SER A 147 2.04 -28.41 -8.35
CA SER A 147 0.91 -27.52 -8.07
C SER A 147 0.52 -26.66 -9.27
N TYR A 148 1.50 -26.15 -10.03
CA TYR A 148 1.24 -25.21 -11.12
C TYR A 148 1.15 -25.87 -12.51
N LYS A 149 1.73 -27.06 -12.71
CA LYS A 149 1.90 -27.66 -14.05
C LYS A 149 2.58 -26.66 -15.00
N GLU A 150 2.18 -26.63 -16.26
CA GLU A 150 2.70 -25.69 -17.27
C GLU A 150 2.48 -24.21 -16.92
N SER A 151 1.46 -23.88 -16.10
CA SER A 151 1.22 -22.49 -15.67
C SER A 151 2.38 -21.94 -14.82
N LEU A 152 3.25 -22.82 -14.30
CA LEU A 152 4.45 -22.41 -13.57
C LEU A 152 5.32 -21.50 -14.42
N TYR A 153 5.46 -21.84 -15.70
CA TYR A 153 6.30 -21.14 -16.65
C TYR A 153 5.60 -19.90 -17.24
N GLN A 154 4.29 -19.78 -17.09
CA GLN A 154 3.58 -18.53 -17.40
C GLN A 154 3.79 -17.50 -16.29
N VAL A 155 3.72 -17.94 -15.03
CA VAL A 155 3.95 -17.08 -13.85
C VAL A 155 5.45 -16.77 -13.67
N PHE A 156 6.32 -17.74 -13.95
CA PHE A 156 7.77 -17.61 -13.82
C PHE A 156 8.51 -18.06 -15.10
N PRO A 157 8.50 -17.26 -16.18
CA PRO A 157 9.09 -17.65 -17.47
C PRO A 157 10.55 -18.09 -17.39
N ALA A 158 11.36 -17.49 -16.53
CA ALA A 158 12.76 -17.85 -16.37
C ALA A 158 12.98 -19.25 -15.75
N ARG A 159 11.94 -19.89 -15.20
CA ARG A 159 11.98 -21.26 -14.71
C ARG A 159 11.73 -22.30 -15.80
N ALA A 160 11.30 -21.91 -16.99
CA ALA A 160 11.08 -22.84 -18.09
C ALA A 160 12.38 -23.51 -18.55
N PRO A 161 12.32 -24.76 -19.04
CA PRO A 161 13.46 -25.44 -19.64
C PRO A 161 14.08 -24.61 -20.77
N SER A 162 15.39 -24.40 -20.74
CA SER A 162 16.08 -23.60 -21.76
C SER A 162 16.33 -24.38 -23.06
N THR A 163 16.44 -25.70 -22.98
CA THR A 163 16.81 -26.59 -24.08
C THR A 163 16.16 -27.98 -23.93
N GLY A 164 16.18 -28.78 -24.99
CA GLY A 164 15.67 -30.16 -24.99
C GLY A 164 14.25 -30.33 -25.54
N ASP A 165 13.80 -31.58 -25.63
CA ASP A 165 12.52 -31.95 -26.22
C ASP A 165 11.33 -31.34 -25.45
N GLU A 166 11.42 -31.27 -24.12
CA GLU A 166 10.40 -30.62 -23.27
C GLU A 166 10.20 -29.14 -23.61
N SER A 167 11.30 -28.39 -23.83
CA SER A 167 11.24 -26.99 -24.24
C SER A 167 10.57 -26.82 -25.61
N ALA A 168 10.83 -27.77 -26.54
CA ALA A 168 10.22 -27.77 -27.86
C ALA A 168 8.72 -28.09 -27.79
N GLU A 169 8.31 -29.06 -26.97
CA GLU A 169 6.90 -29.42 -26.75
C GLU A 169 6.12 -28.26 -26.13
N LEU A 170 6.65 -27.64 -25.06
CA LEU A 170 6.03 -26.49 -24.39
C LEU A 170 5.82 -25.30 -25.34
N ARG A 171 6.75 -25.09 -26.29
CA ARG A 171 6.63 -24.05 -27.31
C ARG A 171 5.51 -24.34 -28.31
N VAL A 172 5.38 -25.60 -28.75
CA VAL A 172 4.41 -25.99 -29.78
C VAL A 172 3.00 -26.09 -29.21
N TYR A 173 2.83 -26.70 -28.04
CA TYR A 173 1.52 -27.00 -27.47
C TYR A 173 0.99 -25.90 -26.55
N SER A 174 1.88 -25.18 -25.86
CA SER A 174 1.48 -24.24 -24.79
C SER A 174 1.95 -22.79 -25.03
N GLY A 175 2.69 -22.55 -26.12
CA GLY A 175 3.21 -21.23 -26.47
C GLY A 175 4.26 -20.69 -25.50
N ILE A 176 4.86 -21.56 -24.67
CA ILE A 176 5.83 -21.17 -23.64
C ILE A 176 7.22 -21.13 -24.26
N HIS A 177 7.91 -20.00 -24.10
CA HIS A 177 9.27 -19.82 -24.61
C HIS A 177 10.31 -20.42 -23.66
N ALA A 178 11.47 -20.78 -24.24
CA ALA A 178 12.62 -21.28 -23.49
C ALA A 178 13.03 -20.29 -22.38
N GLY A 179 13.21 -20.84 -21.17
CA GLY A 179 13.58 -20.08 -19.99
C GLY A 179 15.07 -20.13 -19.70
N HIS A 180 15.42 -20.01 -18.42
CA HIS A 180 16.80 -19.95 -17.93
C HIS A 180 17.08 -21.09 -16.92
N ASP A 181 16.24 -22.13 -16.89
CA ASP A 181 16.34 -23.27 -15.96
C ASP A 181 16.42 -22.85 -14.47
N ARG A 182 15.79 -21.73 -14.10
CA ARG A 182 15.87 -21.24 -12.72
C ARG A 182 15.21 -22.22 -11.76
N THR A 183 15.93 -22.56 -10.70
CA THR A 183 15.34 -23.27 -9.56
C THR A 183 14.36 -22.37 -8.80
N ALA A 184 13.47 -22.97 -8.01
CA ALA A 184 12.56 -22.21 -7.15
C ALA A 184 13.31 -21.25 -6.20
N GLY A 185 14.41 -21.74 -5.61
CA GLY A 185 15.26 -20.93 -4.72
C GLY A 185 15.94 -19.77 -5.45
N GLN A 186 16.41 -19.97 -6.67
CA GLN A 186 16.93 -18.88 -7.50
C GLN A 186 15.83 -17.86 -7.80
N GLN A 187 14.64 -18.30 -8.23
CA GLN A 187 13.54 -17.39 -8.54
C GLN A 187 13.12 -16.57 -7.31
N ALA A 188 13.05 -17.18 -6.12
CA ALA A 188 12.83 -16.46 -4.86
C ALA A 188 13.93 -15.43 -4.57
N GLY A 189 15.20 -15.79 -4.77
CA GLY A 189 16.33 -14.89 -4.63
C GLY A 189 16.25 -13.68 -5.57
N TYR A 190 15.82 -13.88 -6.83
CA TYR A 190 15.59 -12.79 -7.78
C TYR A 190 14.46 -11.85 -7.34
N GLN A 191 13.38 -12.36 -6.71
CA GLN A 191 12.32 -11.50 -6.16
C GLN A 191 12.85 -10.61 -5.03
N LEU A 192 13.66 -11.17 -4.11
CA LEU A 192 14.29 -10.41 -3.03
C LEU A 192 15.32 -9.38 -3.56
N LEU A 193 16.09 -9.77 -4.58
CA LEU A 193 17.02 -8.86 -5.25
C LEU A 193 16.26 -7.70 -5.90
N ALA A 194 15.17 -7.97 -6.60
CA ALA A 194 14.34 -6.94 -7.21
C ALA A 194 13.74 -5.98 -6.17
N LEU A 195 13.30 -6.48 -5.01
CA LEU A 195 12.88 -5.65 -3.88
C LEU A 195 14.01 -4.74 -3.41
N GLY A 196 15.21 -5.28 -3.19
CA GLY A 196 16.38 -4.50 -2.77
C GLY A 196 16.76 -3.41 -3.77
N ILE A 197 16.78 -3.74 -5.06
CA ILE A 197 17.04 -2.77 -6.15
C ILE A 197 15.97 -1.68 -6.16
N THR A 198 14.69 -2.05 -6.01
CA THR A 198 13.58 -1.09 -6.00
C THR A 198 13.71 -0.11 -4.83
N LEU A 199 14.03 -0.60 -3.62
CA LEU A 199 14.25 0.25 -2.46
C LEU A 199 15.46 1.18 -2.65
N GLY A 200 16.57 0.65 -3.17
CA GLY A 200 17.76 1.44 -3.47
C GLY A 200 17.46 2.56 -4.46
N ASN A 201 16.78 2.25 -5.57
CA ASN A 201 16.38 3.23 -6.57
C ASN A 201 15.42 4.28 -6.01
N ALA A 202 14.40 3.88 -5.24
CA ALA A 202 13.43 4.78 -4.64
C ALA A 202 14.09 5.78 -3.67
N ILE A 203 15.01 5.31 -2.82
CA ILE A 203 15.71 6.19 -1.86
C ILE A 203 16.63 7.16 -2.61
N VAL A 204 17.46 6.67 -3.53
CA VAL A 204 18.43 7.52 -4.24
C VAL A 204 17.70 8.56 -5.09
N SER A 205 16.74 8.14 -5.91
CA SER A 205 15.97 9.06 -6.76
C SER A 205 15.12 10.04 -5.94
N GLY A 206 14.54 9.59 -4.82
CA GLY A 206 13.77 10.44 -3.91
C GLY A 206 14.63 11.53 -3.26
N VAL A 207 15.85 11.18 -2.82
CA VAL A 207 16.80 12.16 -2.27
C VAL A 207 17.23 13.17 -3.32
N ILE A 208 17.58 12.72 -4.52
CA ILE A 208 17.95 13.62 -5.63
C ILE A 208 16.79 14.57 -5.95
N THR A 209 15.57 14.03 -6.09
CA THR A 209 14.37 14.84 -6.36
C THR A 209 14.12 15.85 -5.25
N GLY A 210 14.21 15.43 -3.99
CA GLY A 210 14.07 16.34 -2.84
C GLY A 210 15.12 17.44 -2.80
N MET A 211 16.36 17.17 -3.21
CA MET A 211 17.41 18.20 -3.32
C MET A 211 17.10 19.21 -4.41
N ILE A 212 16.57 18.78 -5.55
CA ILE A 212 16.15 19.67 -6.64
C ILE A 212 14.98 20.55 -6.19
N LEU A 213 13.94 19.95 -5.57
CA LEU A 213 12.75 20.66 -5.08
C LEU A 213 13.07 21.64 -3.94
N ARG A 214 14.21 21.46 -3.25
CA ARG A 214 14.68 22.39 -2.23
C ARG A 214 15.27 23.69 -2.81
N THR A 215 15.55 23.72 -4.11
CA THR A 215 16.04 24.93 -4.79
C THR A 215 14.89 25.89 -5.11
N ASP A 216 15.18 27.19 -5.20
CA ASP A 216 14.17 28.22 -5.48
C ASP A 216 13.58 28.14 -6.90
N ILE A 217 14.12 27.26 -7.76
CA ILE A 217 13.65 27.05 -9.14
C ILE A 217 12.20 26.54 -9.17
N CYS A 218 11.79 25.78 -8.15
CA CYS A 218 10.46 25.17 -8.06
C CYS A 218 9.47 25.99 -7.20
N GLY A 219 9.89 27.15 -6.69
CA GLY A 219 9.11 27.94 -5.74
C GLY A 219 9.14 27.35 -4.32
N THR A 220 8.71 28.15 -3.34
CA THR A 220 8.69 27.75 -1.93
C THR A 220 7.36 28.15 -1.28
N VAL A 221 6.81 27.28 -0.45
CA VAL A 221 5.63 27.58 0.37
C VAL A 221 6.09 27.98 1.77
N PRO A 222 5.69 29.16 2.28
CA PRO A 222 5.95 29.54 3.67
C PRO A 222 5.37 28.52 4.63
N GLU A 223 6.08 28.26 5.75
CA GLU A 223 5.65 27.26 6.75
C GLU A 223 4.22 27.51 7.25
N ALA A 224 3.86 28.78 7.45
CA ALA A 224 2.54 29.19 7.94
C ALA A 224 1.40 28.97 6.94
N SER A 225 1.73 28.76 5.65
CA SER A 225 0.76 28.58 4.56
C SER A 225 0.71 27.13 4.06
N LYS A 226 1.34 26.18 4.76
CA LYS A 226 1.23 24.76 4.42
C LYS A 226 -0.20 24.28 4.70
N PHE A 227 -0.74 23.50 3.77
CA PHE A 227 -2.12 22.96 3.83
C PHE A 227 -3.23 24.02 3.75
N ASP A 228 -2.90 25.22 3.26
CA ASP A 228 -3.86 26.30 3.02
C ASP A 228 -4.10 26.48 1.51
N ASP A 229 -5.32 26.22 1.07
CA ASP A 229 -5.71 26.33 -0.34
C ASP A 229 -5.75 27.80 -0.82
N ALA A 230 -5.89 28.78 0.08
CA ALA A 230 -5.93 30.21 -0.25
C ALA A 230 -4.66 30.72 -0.95
N LEU A 231 -3.53 30.02 -0.76
CA LEU A 231 -2.27 30.35 -1.43
C LEU A 231 -2.35 30.16 -2.96
N HIS A 232 -3.20 29.25 -3.41
CA HIS A 232 -3.23 28.78 -4.80
C HIS A 232 -4.59 28.94 -5.47
N PHE A 233 -5.67 29.07 -4.70
CA PHE A 233 -7.04 29.13 -5.21
C PHE A 233 -7.74 30.39 -4.73
N GLU A 234 -8.56 30.96 -5.61
CA GLU A 234 -9.61 31.89 -5.19
C GLU A 234 -10.66 31.07 -4.43
N LEU A 235 -10.85 31.41 -3.16
CA LEU A 235 -11.85 30.78 -2.33
C LEU A 235 -13.20 31.47 -2.54
N GLU A 236 -14.28 30.71 -2.43
CA GLU A 236 -15.61 31.30 -2.33
C GLU A 236 -15.65 32.15 -1.06
N ASP A 237 -16.28 33.34 -1.12
CA ASP A 237 -16.47 34.17 0.06
C ASP A 237 -17.20 33.32 1.12
N ASP A 238 -16.55 33.12 2.27
CA ASP A 238 -17.14 32.35 3.36
C ASP A 238 -18.51 32.93 3.69
N VAL A 239 -19.57 32.13 3.52
CA VAL A 239 -20.80 32.37 4.26
C VAL A 239 -20.43 32.05 5.70
N GLU A 240 -19.95 33.07 6.43
CA GLU A 240 -19.89 33.05 7.88
C GLU A 240 -21.25 32.52 8.35
N GLN A 241 -21.28 31.27 8.82
CA GLN A 241 -22.38 30.84 9.65
C GLN A 241 -22.28 31.74 10.87
N ASP A 242 -23.13 32.76 10.90
CA ASP A 242 -23.55 33.52 12.07
C ASP A 242 -24.01 32.51 13.15
N LEU A 243 -23.06 31.85 13.81
CA LEU A 243 -23.26 31.29 15.11
C LEU A 243 -23.21 32.50 16.05
N PRO A 244 -24.34 32.94 16.64
CA PRO A 244 -24.31 34.04 17.57
C PRO A 244 -23.42 33.63 18.74
N MET A 245 -22.24 34.23 18.79
CA MET A 245 -21.28 34.09 19.89
C MET A 245 -21.87 34.81 21.11
N LYS A 246 -22.86 34.20 21.76
CA LYS A 246 -23.21 34.55 23.13
C LYS A 246 -22.10 34.01 24.02
N ILE A 247 -21.09 34.85 24.25
CA ILE A 247 -20.13 34.68 25.32
C ILE A 247 -20.89 34.92 26.64
N PRO A 248 -21.07 33.93 27.52
CA PRO A 248 -21.31 34.22 28.93
C PRO A 248 -19.95 34.69 29.48
N GLU A 249 -19.90 35.89 30.05
CA GLU A 249 -18.72 36.38 30.75
C GLU A 249 -18.27 35.35 31.80
N GLY A 250 -17.15 34.65 31.54
CA GLY A 250 -16.71 33.57 32.41
C GLY A 250 -15.51 32.78 31.90
N ASN A 251 -14.31 33.34 32.09
CA ASN A 251 -13.00 32.65 32.11
C ASN A 251 -12.49 32.03 30.78
N SER A 252 -11.95 32.91 29.92
CA SER A 252 -11.42 32.65 28.57
C SER A 252 -10.15 31.79 28.50
N SER A 253 -9.56 31.39 29.62
CA SER A 253 -8.25 30.70 29.65
C SER A 253 -8.30 29.19 29.37
N ARG A 254 -9.42 28.50 29.64
CA ARG A 254 -9.51 27.04 29.47
C ARG A 254 -9.96 26.56 28.08
N ILE A 255 -10.66 27.41 27.32
CA ILE A 255 -11.26 27.02 26.03
C ILE A 255 -10.20 27.01 24.91
N VAL A 256 -9.22 27.92 24.98
CA VAL A 256 -8.15 28.02 23.96
C VAL A 256 -7.21 26.79 23.99
N GLU A 257 -6.97 26.21 25.17
CA GLU A 257 -6.13 25.01 25.30
C GLU A 257 -6.78 23.74 24.72
N GLN A 258 -8.12 23.61 24.81
CA GLN A 258 -8.82 22.43 24.27
C GLN A 258 -8.91 22.41 22.74
N ILE A 259 -8.99 23.57 22.09
CA ILE A 259 -9.10 23.67 20.62
C ILE A 259 -7.74 23.38 19.96
N SER A 260 -6.63 23.75 20.61
CA SER A 260 -5.28 23.52 20.09
C SER A 260 -4.90 22.03 20.05
N MET A 261 -5.40 21.22 20.99
CA MET A 261 -5.05 19.80 21.07
C MET A 261 -5.93 18.88 20.21
N SER A 262 -7.07 19.33 19.67
CA SER A 262 -7.98 18.48 18.89
C SER A 262 -7.68 18.42 17.39
N HIS A 263 -6.69 19.18 16.91
CA HIS A 263 -6.34 19.30 15.49
C HIS A 263 -4.90 18.88 15.15
N ILE A 264 -4.29 18.02 15.97
CA ILE A 264 -3.01 17.35 15.66
C ILE A 264 -3.23 15.84 15.62
#